data_AF-A0A0S7BKF2-F1
#
_entry.id   AF-A0A0S7BKF2-F1
#
_cell.length_a   1.000
_cell.length_b   1.000
_cell.length_c   1.000
_cell.angle_alpha   90.00
_cell.angle_beta   90.00
_cell.angle_gamma   90.00
#
_symmetry.space_group_name_H-M   'P 1'
#
loop_
_entity.id
_entity.type
_entity.pdbx_description
1 polymer ?
#
loop_
_entity_poly.entity_id
_entity_poly.type
_entity_poly.pdbx_seq_one_letter_code
_entity_poly.pdbx_strand_id
1 'polypeptide(L)'
;MRTPAGFECRYFYGNYFRGRNTEECRLIGNAAPPHHWTRDLCKKCPVPEIIRANACPNLILDGKVSGGFLGLFRRVQVTAYCTRAEKAVEEPEVGCGLCHPLDSIFTDKKE
;
A
#
# COMPACT_ATOMS: atom_id res chain seq x y z
N MET A 1 3.97 6.33 10.91
CA MET A 1 5.29 6.99 10.87
C MET A 1 5.53 7.55 9.49
N ARG A 2 6.39 8.57 9.33
CA ARG A 2 6.78 9.08 8.02
C ARG A 2 7.87 8.19 7.42
N THR A 3 7.65 7.77 6.18
CA THR A 3 8.62 7.02 5.37
C THR A 3 9.85 7.87 5.05
N PRO A 4 10.95 7.27 4.55
CA PRO A 4 12.10 8.04 4.07
C PRO A 4 11.78 8.98 2.90
N ALA A 5 10.65 8.76 2.20
CA ALA A 5 10.14 9.63 1.15
C ALA A 5 9.21 10.76 1.68
N GLY A 6 8.98 10.84 3.00
CA GLY A 6 8.19 11.90 3.63
C GLY A 6 6.69 11.60 3.78
N PHE A 7 6.18 10.52 3.19
CA PHE A 7 4.76 10.15 3.29
C PHE A 7 4.44 9.36 4.55
N GLU A 8 3.24 9.52 5.10
CA GLU A 8 2.77 8.65 6.18
C GLU A 8 2.43 7.26 5.66
N CYS A 9 2.93 6.23 6.32
CA CYS A 9 2.61 4.84 6.00
C CYS A 9 2.54 4.00 7.26
N ARG A 10 1.45 3.23 7.44
CA ARG A 10 1.26 2.35 8.61
C ARG A 10 2.19 1.13 8.62
N TYR A 11 2.69 0.75 7.44
CA TYR A 11 3.60 -0.39 7.29
C TYR A 11 5.07 -0.03 7.46
N PHE A 12 5.39 1.27 7.49
CA PHE A 12 6.76 1.70 7.73
C PHE A 12 7.05 1.79 9.23
N TYR A 13 8.17 1.19 9.63
CA TYR A 13 8.71 1.31 10.97
C TYR A 13 10.16 1.76 10.91
N GLY A 14 10.49 2.75 11.74
CA GLY A 14 11.84 3.26 11.92
C GLY A 14 12.17 3.32 13.41
N ASN A 15 13.30 2.74 13.80
CA ASN A 15 13.85 2.83 15.15
C ASN A 15 15.13 3.67 15.13
N TYR A 16 15.01 4.89 15.62
CA TYR A 16 16.09 5.86 15.71
C TYR A 16 16.58 6.12 17.15
N PHE A 17 16.14 5.30 18.11
CA PHE A 17 16.42 5.54 19.52
C PHE A 17 17.90 5.30 19.85
N ARG A 18 18.53 6.28 20.52
CA ARG A 18 19.92 6.20 21.01
C ARG A 18 20.94 5.76 19.94
N GLY A 19 20.88 6.38 18.76
CA GLY A 19 21.83 6.11 17.67
C GLY A 19 21.53 4.86 16.86
N ARG A 20 20.43 4.14 17.14
CA ARG A 20 19.91 3.12 16.22
C ARG A 20 19.44 3.80 14.93
N ASN A 21 19.46 3.06 13.83
CA ASN A 21 18.94 3.50 12.55
C ASN A 21 18.45 2.29 11.75
N THR A 22 17.50 1.55 12.34
CA THR A 22 16.91 0.38 11.68
C THR A 22 15.57 0.78 11.10
N GLU A 23 15.38 0.51 9.82
CA GLU A 23 14.15 0.79 9.09
C GLU A 23 13.67 -0.48 8.42
N GLU A 24 12.35 -0.68 8.42
CA GLU A 24 11.72 -1.83 7.78
C GLU A 24 10.39 -1.44 7.16
N CYS A 25 10.02 -2.16 6.10
CA CYS A 25 8.66 -2.16 5.57
C CYS A 25 7.97 -3.45 5.97
N ARG A 26 7.05 -3.37 6.93
CA ARG A 26 6.30 -4.52 7.45
C ARG A 26 5.33 -5.14 6.45
N LEU A 27 5.02 -4.43 5.36
CA LEU A 27 4.24 -4.99 4.26
C LEU A 27 5.06 -6.00 3.45
N ILE A 28 6.34 -5.68 3.16
CA ILE A 28 7.24 -6.55 2.40
C ILE A 28 7.90 -7.59 3.31
N GLY A 29 8.18 -7.23 4.56
CA GLY A 29 8.86 -8.08 5.52
C GLY A 29 10.30 -8.41 5.14
N ASN A 30 10.75 -9.62 5.50
CA ASN A 30 12.13 -10.09 5.35
C ASN A 30 12.36 -10.84 4.03
N ALA A 31 11.73 -10.41 2.94
CA ALA A 31 11.92 -11.02 1.63
C ALA A 31 13.41 -11.06 1.23
N ALA A 32 13.87 -12.16 0.63
CA ALA A 32 15.26 -12.31 0.20
C ALA A 32 15.58 -11.44 -1.04
N PRO A 33 16.85 -11.07 -1.29
CA PRO A 33 17.26 -10.47 -2.55
C PRO A 33 16.87 -11.35 -3.76
N PRO A 34 16.42 -10.75 -4.89
CA PRO A 34 16.32 -9.31 -5.18
C PRO A 34 15.00 -8.63 -4.70
N HIS A 35 14.14 -9.38 -3.99
CA HIS A 35 12.79 -8.95 -3.59
C HIS A 35 12.70 -8.30 -2.20
N HIS A 36 13.83 -8.14 -1.50
CA HIS A 36 13.90 -7.41 -0.23
C HIS A 36 13.44 -5.95 -0.39
N TRP A 37 13.02 -5.31 0.70
CA TRP A 37 12.70 -3.89 0.70
C TRP A 37 13.97 -3.02 0.82
N THR A 38 13.98 -1.86 0.15
CA THR A 38 15.01 -0.83 0.29
C THR A 38 14.36 0.56 0.37
N ARG A 39 15.03 1.51 1.05
CA ARG A 39 14.50 2.86 1.36
C ARG A 39 14.04 3.63 0.11
N ASP A 40 14.71 3.42 -1.03
CA ASP A 40 14.41 4.07 -2.31
C ASP A 40 13.04 3.66 -2.88
N LEU A 41 12.55 2.46 -2.57
CA LEU A 41 11.24 1.98 -3.02
C LEU A 41 10.09 2.84 -2.48
N CYS A 42 10.27 3.47 -1.32
CA CYS A 42 9.26 4.37 -0.75
C CYS A 42 8.97 5.58 -1.63
N LYS A 43 9.89 5.99 -2.51
CA LYS A 43 9.69 7.14 -3.42
C LYS A 43 8.60 6.89 -4.46
N LYS A 44 8.35 5.63 -4.82
CA LYS A 44 7.37 5.21 -5.85
C LYS A 44 6.39 4.17 -5.31
N CYS A 45 6.27 4.06 -3.99
CA CYS A 45 5.38 3.08 -3.37
C CYS A 45 3.93 3.60 -3.44
N PRO A 46 2.97 2.84 -3.97
CA PRO A 46 1.57 3.28 -4.06
C PRO A 46 0.82 3.20 -2.72
N VAL A 47 1.36 2.48 -1.73
CA VAL A 47 0.69 2.20 -0.45
C VAL A 47 0.25 3.47 0.31
N PRO A 48 1.06 4.53 0.45
CA PRO A 48 0.63 5.74 1.14
C PRO A 48 -0.54 6.43 0.46
N GLU A 49 -0.59 6.39 -0.87
CA GLU A 49 -1.69 6.97 -1.66
C GLU A 49 -2.98 6.17 -1.45
N ILE A 50 -2.92 4.84 -1.55
CA ILE A 50 -4.05 3.94 -1.31
C ILE A 50 -4.62 4.15 0.10
N ILE A 51 -3.78 4.17 1.13
CA ILE A 51 -4.23 4.34 2.53
C ILE A 51 -4.91 5.70 2.74
N ARG A 52 -4.40 6.74 2.07
CA ARG A 52 -4.95 8.09 2.19
C ARG A 52 -6.29 8.24 1.44
N ALA A 53 -6.41 7.59 0.28
CA ALA A 53 -7.63 7.62 -0.52
C ALA A 53 -8.73 6.71 0.05
N ASN A 54 -8.34 5.56 0.60
CA ASN A 54 -9.27 4.54 1.08
C ASN A 54 -8.93 4.10 2.51
N ALA A 55 -9.69 4.64 3.47
CA ALA A 55 -9.58 4.33 4.89
C ALA A 55 -10.43 3.12 5.33
N CYS A 56 -10.88 2.26 4.41
CA CYS A 56 -11.73 1.12 4.73
C CYS A 56 -11.02 0.13 5.68
N PRO A 57 -11.57 -0.18 6.86
CA PRO A 57 -10.95 -1.12 7.80
C PRO A 57 -10.96 -2.56 7.29
N ASN A 58 -11.86 -2.88 6.35
CA ASN A 58 -11.98 -4.21 5.73
C ASN A 58 -11.03 -4.39 4.54
N LEU A 59 -10.27 -3.37 4.16
CA LEU A 59 -9.30 -3.45 3.07
C LEU A 59 -7.94 -3.93 3.59
N ILE A 60 -7.54 -5.11 3.13
CA ILE A 60 -6.23 -5.69 3.38
C ILE A 60 -5.38 -5.45 2.14
N LEU A 61 -4.19 -4.88 2.35
CA LEU A 61 -3.17 -4.74 1.32
C LEU A 61 -2.12 -5.81 1.54
N ASP A 62 -1.80 -6.53 0.47
CA ASP A 62 -0.61 -7.37 0.35
C ASP A 62 0.38 -6.71 -0.60
N GLY A 63 1.67 -6.86 -0.34
CA GLY A 63 2.70 -6.18 -1.11
C GLY A 63 3.93 -7.02 -1.33
N LYS A 64 4.46 -6.96 -2.54
CA LYS A 64 5.72 -7.61 -2.93
C LYS A 64 6.59 -6.69 -3.75
N VAL A 65 7.91 -6.86 -3.65
CA VAL A 65 8.84 -6.16 -4.54
C VAL A 65 9.00 -6.98 -5.81
N SER A 66 8.67 -6.36 -6.93
CA SER A 66 8.92 -6.91 -8.27
C SER A 66 9.97 -6.08 -8.98
N GLY A 67 10.75 -6.69 -9.87
CA GLY A 67 11.73 -5.99 -10.71
C GLY A 67 11.78 -6.61 -12.10
N GLY A 68 12.36 -5.88 -13.05
CA GLY A 68 12.67 -6.40 -14.38
C GLY A 68 13.95 -7.24 -14.38
N PHE A 69 14.56 -7.38 -15.56
CA PHE A 69 15.79 -8.14 -15.76
C PHE A 69 16.92 -7.65 -14.83
N LEU A 70 17.62 -8.59 -14.16
CA LEU A 70 18.73 -8.34 -13.23
C LEU A 70 18.42 -7.41 -12.03
N GLY A 71 17.16 -7.27 -11.62
CA GLY A 71 16.80 -6.44 -10.46
C GLY A 71 16.76 -4.94 -10.77
N LEU A 72 16.76 -4.56 -12.05
CA LEU A 72 16.48 -3.20 -12.50
C LEU A 72 14.99 -2.88 -12.37
N PHE A 73 14.65 -1.59 -12.23
CA PHE A 73 13.26 -1.10 -12.15
C PHE A 73 12.41 -1.75 -11.04
N ARG A 74 13.02 -1.99 -9.88
CA ARG A 74 12.32 -2.51 -8.70
C ARG A 74 11.19 -1.56 -8.29
N ARG A 75 10.03 -2.15 -8.00
CA ARG A 75 8.81 -1.45 -7.56
C ARG A 75 8.01 -2.31 -6.61
N VAL A 76 7.27 -1.66 -5.73
CA VAL A 76 6.28 -2.31 -4.86
C VAL A 76 5.03 -2.56 -5.70
N GLN A 77 4.67 -3.83 -5.87
CA GLN A 77 3.36 -4.24 -6.36
C GLN A 77 2.46 -4.46 -5.17
N VAL A 78 1.23 -3.96 -5.26
CA VAL A 78 0.21 -4.09 -4.21
C VAL A 78 -0.99 -4.80 -4.81
N THR A 79 -1.52 -5.75 -4.06
CA THR A 79 -2.85 -6.31 -4.30
C THR A 79 -3.73 -6.00 -3.11
N ALA A 80 -5.02 -5.75 -3.37
CA ALA A 80 -5.97 -5.44 -2.33
C ALA A 80 -7.09 -6.47 -2.29
N TYR A 81 -7.52 -6.81 -1.09
CA TYR A 81 -8.66 -7.70 -0.83
C TYR A 81 -9.58 -7.07 0.18
N CYS A 82 -10.88 -7.10 -0.08
CA CYS A 82 -11.88 -6.66 0.88
C CYS A 82 -12.48 -7.86 1.61
N THR A 83 -12.29 -7.91 2.92
CA THR A 83 -12.81 -9.02 3.74
C THR A 83 -14.34 -9.06 3.82
N ARG A 84 -15.00 -7.89 3.73
CA ARG A 84 -16.47 -7.82 3.76
C ARG A 84 -17.12 -8.20 2.43
N ALA A 85 -16.48 -7.85 1.32
CA ALA A 85 -16.97 -8.16 -0.02
C ALA A 85 -16.45 -9.51 -0.56
N GLU A 86 -15.54 -10.14 0.19
CA GLU A 86 -14.89 -11.40 -0.13
C GLU A 86 -14.31 -11.47 -1.55
N LYS A 87 -13.73 -10.35 -2.00
CA LYS A 87 -13.18 -10.22 -3.35
C LYS A 87 -11.93 -9.38 -3.40
N ALA A 88 -11.15 -9.61 -4.45
CA ALA A 88 -10.08 -8.71 -4.85
C ALA A 88 -10.66 -7.33 -5.20
N VAL A 89 -9.92 -6.27 -4.87
CA VAL A 89 -10.26 -4.89 -5.19
C VAL A 89 -9.29 -4.42 -6.27
N GLU A 90 -9.82 -4.18 -7.47
CA GLU A 90 -9.03 -3.78 -8.65
C GLU A 90 -8.46 -2.37 -8.53
N GLU A 91 -9.24 -1.46 -7.95
CA GLU A 91 -8.86 -0.06 -7.68
C GLU A 91 -8.88 0.20 -6.16
N PRO A 92 -7.77 -0.07 -5.46
CA PRO A 92 -7.69 0.04 -4.01
C PRO A 92 -7.97 1.45 -3.49
N GLU A 93 -7.69 2.48 -4.29
CA GLU A 93 -7.97 3.89 -3.96
C GLU A 93 -9.47 4.18 -3.92
N VAL A 94 -10.28 3.46 -4.70
CA VAL A 94 -11.74 3.63 -4.80
C VAL A 94 -12.46 2.73 -3.80
N GLY A 95 -12.00 1.47 -3.67
CA GLY A 95 -12.58 0.47 -2.76
C GLY A 95 -13.54 -0.50 -3.43
N CYS A 96 -14.19 -1.34 -2.62
CA CYS A 96 -14.92 -2.52 -3.13
C CYS A 96 -16.34 -2.24 -3.65
N GLY A 97 -16.85 -1.01 -3.48
CA GLY A 97 -18.23 -0.61 -3.79
C GLY A 97 -19.29 -1.01 -2.75
N LEU A 98 -18.95 -1.85 -1.76
CA LEU A 98 -19.90 -2.34 -0.74
C LEU A 98 -19.69 -1.73 0.65
N CYS A 99 -18.44 -1.43 1.02
CA CYS A 99 -18.12 -0.91 2.35
C CYS A 99 -18.56 0.55 2.54
N HIS A 100 -18.52 1.32 1.46
CA HIS A 100 -18.85 2.74 1.44
C HIS A 100 -19.78 2.97 0.24
N PRO A 101 -21.09 2.68 0.39
CA PRO A 101 -22.04 2.90 -0.69
C PRO A 101 -22.09 4.39 -1.02
N LEU A 102 -22.10 4.71 -2.31
CA LEU A 102 -22.36 6.08 -2.76
C LEU A 102 -23.82 6.42 -2.48
N ASP A 103 -24.05 7.62 -1.99
CA ASP A 103 -25.39 8.12 -1.73
C ASP A 103 -26.19 8.21 -3.02
N SER A 104 -27.49 7.95 -2.95
CA SER A 104 -28.35 7.86 -4.16
C SER A 104 -28.38 9.16 -4.97
N ILE A 105 -28.11 10.29 -4.32
CA ILE A 105 -28.01 11.63 -4.91
C ILE A 105 -26.92 11.70 -6.00
N PHE A 106 -25.91 10.81 -5.94
CA PHE A 106 -24.83 10.74 -6.93
C PHE A 106 -25.07 9.69 -8.03
N THR A 107 -26.10 8.86 -7.90
CA THR A 107 -26.40 7.77 -8.84
C THR A 107 -27.52 8.09 -9.83
N ASP A 108 -28.15 9.25 -9.70
CA ASP A 108 -29.14 9.72 -10.68
C ASP A 108 -28.45 10.04 -12.00
N LYS A 109 -28.37 9.03 -12.86
CA LYS A 109 -28.14 9.21 -14.29
C LYS A 109 -29.25 10.14 -14.80
N LYS A 110 -28.88 11.34 -15.24
CA LYS A 110 -29.72 12.08 -16.19
C LYS A 110 -29.85 11.19 -17.43
N GLU A 111 -31.03 10.61 -17.60
CA GLU A 111 -31.49 10.02 -18.86
C GLU A 111 -31.59 11.09 -19.96
#